data_AF-A0A3M9ZRT7-F1
#
_entry.id   AF-A0A3M9ZRT7-F1
#
_cell.length_a   1.000
_cell.length_b   1.000
_cell.length_c   1.000
_cell.angle_alpha   90.00
_cell.angle_beta   90.00
_cell.angle_gamma   90.00
#
_symmetry.space_group_name_H-M   'P 1'
#
loop_
_entity.id
_entity.type
_entity.pdbx_description
1 polymer ?
#
loop_
_entity_poly.entity_id
_entity_poly.type
_entity_poly.pdbx_seq_one_letter_code
_entity_poly.pdbx_strand_id
1 'polypeptide(L)'
;MDKAELLSRLSAEPDTHYRVELFGEEGFERRACERCSRHFWTRDAGRTLCPDDDVGGAYSFIGDPPTSRRLDYAEAWRAVESFFVGHGHKSIGRYPVVCRWRDDLYFT
;
A
#
# COMPACT_ATOMS: atom_id res chain seq x y z
N MET A 1 12.15 -21.68 8.60
CA MET A 1 11.72 -21.11 7.31
C MET A 1 12.25 -19.70 7.25
N ASP A 2 13.17 -19.43 6.33
CA ASP A 2 13.69 -18.09 6.12
C ASP A 2 12.69 -17.26 5.29
N LYS A 3 12.75 -15.94 5.40
CA LYS A 3 11.88 -15.00 4.66
C LYS A 3 11.95 -15.25 3.15
N ALA A 4 13.14 -15.51 2.61
CA ALA A 4 13.32 -15.75 1.18
C ALA A 4 12.58 -17.01 0.70
N GLU A 5 12.66 -18.08 1.49
CA GLU A 5 11.97 -19.35 1.23
C GLU A 5 10.44 -19.18 1.24
N LEU A 6 9.92 -18.44 2.22
CA LEU A 6 8.49 -18.13 2.32
C LEU A 6 8.00 -17.34 1.10
N LEU A 7 8.75 -16.31 0.69
CA LEU A 7 8.40 -15.49 -0.47
C LEU A 7 8.40 -16.29 -1.77
N SER A 8 9.40 -17.17 -1.94
CA SER A 8 9.49 -18.05 -3.11
C SER A 8 8.27 -18.97 -3.18
N ARG A 9 7.92 -19.63 -2.07
CA ARG A 9 6.77 -20.53 -2.00
C ARG A 9 5.45 -19.81 -2.29
N LEU A 10 5.20 -18.69 -1.63
CA LEU A 10 3.95 -17.93 -1.83
C LEU A 10 3.84 -17.35 -3.25
N SER A 11 4.98 -17.00 -3.86
CA SER A 11 5.01 -16.48 -5.24
C SER A 11 4.78 -17.55 -6.31
N ALA A 12 4.91 -18.84 -5.99
CA ALA A 12 4.64 -19.93 -6.91
C ALA A 12 3.14 -20.08 -7.23
N GLU A 13 2.27 -19.76 -6.28
CA GLU A 13 0.81 -19.84 -6.41
C GLU A 13 0.16 -18.47 -6.14
N PRO A 14 0.36 -17.47 -7.02
CA PRO A 14 -0.04 -16.10 -6.74
C PRO A 14 -1.57 -15.90 -6.72
N ASP A 15 -2.32 -16.69 -7.48
CA ASP A 15 -3.78 -16.65 -7.47
C ASP A 15 -4.35 -17.08 -6.11
N THR A 16 -3.69 -18.02 -5.43
CA THR A 16 -4.11 -18.50 -4.10
C THR A 16 -3.71 -17.53 -2.98
N HIS A 17 -2.54 -16.90 -3.09
CA HIS A 17 -1.92 -16.19 -1.97
C HIS A 17 -1.99 -14.66 -2.06
N TYR A 18 -2.17 -14.09 -3.25
CA TYR A 18 -2.08 -12.65 -3.46
C TYR A 18 -3.24 -12.04 -4.26
N ARG A 19 -3.94 -12.84 -5.07
CA ARG A 19 -5.05 -12.32 -5.88
C ARG A 19 -6.29 -12.14 -5.03
N VAL A 20 -6.94 -11.01 -5.22
CA VAL A 20 -8.25 -10.68 -4.65
C VAL A 20 -9.22 -10.37 -5.81
N GLU A 21 -10.52 -10.52 -5.56
CA GLU A 21 -11.57 -10.32 -6.59
C GLU A 21 -11.45 -8.96 -7.27
N LEU A 22 -11.23 -7.90 -6.48
CA LEU A 22 -11.03 -6.52 -6.94
C LEU A 22 -9.98 -6.42 -8.06
N PHE A 23 -8.90 -7.19 -8.02
CA PHE A 23 -7.87 -7.13 -9.06
C PHE A 23 -8.38 -7.65 -10.40
N GLY A 24 -9.23 -8.68 -10.40
CA GLY A 24 -9.88 -9.16 -11.61
C GLY A 24 -10.91 -8.18 -12.15
N GLU A 25 -11.70 -7.59 -11.26
CA GLU A 25 -12.76 -6.63 -11.62
C GLU A 25 -12.20 -5.32 -12.19
N GLU A 26 -11.14 -4.79 -11.59
CA GLU A 26 -10.54 -3.49 -11.96
C GLU A 26 -9.43 -3.59 -13.03
N GLY A 27 -9.15 -4.81 -13.52
CA GLY A 27 -8.17 -5.05 -14.58
C GLY A 27 -6.72 -4.86 -14.14
N PHE A 28 -6.37 -5.29 -12.93
CA PHE A 28 -4.99 -5.30 -12.46
C PHE A 28 -4.24 -6.52 -13.00
N GLU A 29 -3.02 -6.29 -13.47
CA GLU A 29 -2.08 -7.31 -13.90
C GLU A 29 -0.93 -7.45 -12.90
N ARG A 30 -0.54 -8.70 -12.62
CA ARG A 30 0.65 -9.00 -11.82
C ARG A 30 1.88 -9.04 -12.70
N ARG A 31 2.89 -8.23 -12.38
CA ARG A 31 4.15 -8.13 -13.11
C ARG A 31 5.35 -8.38 -12.20
N ALA A 32 6.51 -8.66 -12.78
CA ALA A 32 7.79 -8.73 -12.08
C ALA A 32 8.62 -7.49 -12.42
N CYS A 33 9.18 -6.83 -11.41
CA CYS A 33 10.04 -5.68 -11.62
C CYS A 33 11.38 -6.11 -12.24
N GLU A 34 11.77 -5.48 -13.35
CA GLU A 34 13.02 -5.81 -14.06
C GLU A 34 14.28 -5.55 -13.23
N ARG A 35 14.24 -4.67 -12.23
CA ARG A 35 15.41 -4.26 -11.44
C ARG A 35 15.53 -4.95 -10.09
N CYS A 36 14.43 -5.19 -9.37
CA CYS A 36 14.46 -5.81 -8.04
C CYS A 36 13.81 -7.21 -8.00
N SER A 37 13.28 -7.71 -9.12
CA SER A 37 12.60 -9.00 -9.24
C SER A 37 11.36 -9.20 -8.35
N ARG A 38 10.94 -8.19 -7.56
CA ARG A 38 9.71 -8.24 -6.77
C ARG A 38 8.50 -8.15 -7.68
N HIS A 39 7.44 -8.86 -7.30
CA HIS A 39 6.17 -8.78 -8.00
C HIS A 39 5.32 -7.61 -7.51
N PHE A 40 4.58 -6.99 -8.43
CA PHE A 40 3.67 -5.89 -8.13
C PHE A 40 2.42 -5.99 -9.02
N TRP A 41 1.33 -5.35 -8.58
CA TRP A 41 0.09 -5.26 -9.35
C TRP A 41 -0.05 -3.86 -9.94
N THR A 42 -0.46 -3.78 -11.21
CA THR A 42 -0.61 -2.50 -11.94
C THR A 42 -1.75 -2.60 -12.93
N ARG A 43 -2.42 -1.48 -13.19
CA ARG A 43 -3.38 -1.36 -14.31
C ARG A 43 -2.70 -0.90 -15.60
N ASP A 44 -1.47 -0.42 -15.50
CA ASP A 44 -0.64 -0.05 -16.65
C ASP A 44 0.13 -1.28 -17.13
N ALA A 45 -0.35 -1.88 -18.23
CA ALA A 45 0.27 -3.03 -18.90
C ALA A 45 1.64 -2.70 -19.50
N GLY A 46 2.01 -1.42 -19.66
CA GLY A 46 3.34 -1.00 -20.11
C GLY A 46 4.38 -0.95 -19.00
N ARG A 47 3.96 -0.96 -17.74
CA ARG A 47 4.86 -0.71 -16.60
C ARG A 47 5.79 -1.88 -16.32
N THR A 48 7.10 -1.66 -16.42
CA THR A 48 8.14 -2.70 -16.17
C THR A 48 8.82 -2.58 -14.80
N LEU A 49 8.73 -1.41 -14.15
CA LEU A 49 9.33 -1.14 -12.85
C LEU A 49 8.27 -0.96 -11.76
N CYS A 50 8.51 -1.56 -10.59
CA CYS A 50 7.65 -1.38 -9.43
C CYS A 50 7.68 0.07 -8.91
N PRO A 51 6.64 0.57 -8.21
CA PRO A 51 6.56 1.96 -7.75
C PRO A 51 7.46 2.31 -6.54
N ASP A 52 8.36 1.40 -6.17
CA ASP A 52 9.35 1.58 -5.11
C ASP A 52 10.36 2.65 -5.59
N ASP A 53 10.58 3.71 -4.81
CA ASP A 53 11.30 4.92 -5.20
C ASP A 53 12.79 4.68 -5.50
N ASP A 54 13.41 3.74 -4.80
CA ASP A 54 14.79 3.33 -5.08
C ASP A 54 14.94 2.66 -6.46
N VAL A 55 13.84 2.14 -7.02
CA VAL A 55 13.83 1.21 -8.16
C VAL A 55 13.12 1.78 -9.39
N GLY A 56 11.91 2.32 -9.20
CA GLY A 56 10.94 2.70 -10.24
C GLY A 56 10.93 4.17 -10.64
N GLY A 57 11.85 4.96 -10.10
CA GLY A 57 12.04 6.36 -10.46
C GLY A 57 11.82 7.32 -9.29
N ALA A 58 12.30 8.54 -9.48
CA ALA A 58 12.15 9.61 -8.49
C ALA A 58 10.67 10.00 -8.30
N TYR A 59 10.38 10.66 -7.17
CA TYR A 59 9.06 11.19 -6.86
C TYR A 59 8.55 12.11 -7.98
N SER A 60 7.52 11.67 -8.71
CA SER A 60 6.90 12.46 -9.78
C SER A 60 5.95 13.54 -9.26
N PHE A 61 5.51 13.44 -8.00
CA PHE A 61 4.49 14.33 -7.44
C PHE A 61 5.01 15.73 -7.05
N ILE A 62 6.33 15.94 -7.09
CA ILE A 62 6.93 17.24 -6.73
C ILE A 62 6.71 18.21 -7.90
N GLY A 63 5.87 19.22 -7.69
CA GLY A 63 5.48 20.16 -8.73
C GLY A 63 4.32 19.69 -9.61
N ASP A 64 4.01 18.39 -9.60
CA ASP A 64 2.88 17.78 -10.32
C ASP A 64 2.02 16.88 -9.40
N PRO A 65 1.20 17.47 -8.54
CA PRO A 65 0.47 16.72 -7.51
C PRO A 65 -0.62 15.82 -8.10
N PRO A 66 -0.73 14.56 -7.63
CA PRO A 66 -1.63 13.56 -8.21
C PRO A 66 -3.11 13.77 -7.84
N THR A 67 -3.42 14.75 -6.99
CA THR A 67 -4.77 15.06 -6.54
C THR A 67 -5.21 16.43 -7.04
N SER A 68 -6.49 16.52 -7.41
CA SER A 68 -7.12 17.80 -7.80
C SER A 68 -7.28 18.76 -6.61
N ARG A 69 -7.45 18.21 -5.40
CA ARG A 69 -7.59 18.98 -4.16
C ARG A 69 -6.27 19.04 -3.39
N ARG A 70 -5.90 20.22 -2.91
CA ARG A 70 -4.85 20.40 -1.89
C ARG A 70 -5.47 20.19 -0.52
N LEU A 71 -4.77 19.46 0.33
CA LEU A 71 -5.19 19.13 1.68
C LEU A 71 -4.07 19.59 2.62
N ASP A 72 -4.43 20.30 3.68
CA ASP A 72 -3.55 20.45 4.82
C ASP A 72 -3.54 19.16 5.69
N TYR A 73 -2.72 19.16 6.74
CA TYR A 73 -2.62 18.02 7.65
C TYR A 73 -3.97 17.64 8.27
N ALA A 74 -4.75 18.63 8.70
CA ALA A 74 -6.02 18.42 9.37
C ALA A 74 -7.12 17.93 8.41
N GLU A 75 -7.16 18.49 7.21
CA GLU A 75 -8.10 18.13 6.16
C GLU A 75 -7.84 16.71 5.65
N ALA A 76 -6.58 16.30 5.54
CA ALA A 76 -6.21 14.95 5.10
C ALA A 76 -6.78 13.87 6.03
N TRP A 77 -6.59 14.00 7.35
CA TRP A 77 -7.12 12.99 8.29
C TRP A 77 -8.65 13.01 8.35
N ARG A 78 -9.27 14.20 8.32
CA ARG A 78 -10.74 14.33 8.32
C ARG A 78 -11.37 13.72 7.07
N ALA A 79 -10.72 13.85 5.91
CA ALA A 79 -11.22 13.28 4.67
C ALA A 79 -11.27 11.75 4.73
N VAL A 80 -10.22 11.12 5.27
CA VAL A 80 -10.16 9.67 5.46
C VAL A 80 -11.19 9.22 6.50
N GLU A 81 -11.24 9.87 7.66
CA GLU A 81 -12.21 9.56 8.71
C GLU A 81 -13.65 9.66 8.20
N SER A 82 -14.00 10.77 7.53
CA SER A 82 -15.35 11.02 7.01
C SER A 82 -15.76 9.96 5.99
N PHE A 83 -14.85 9.53 5.12
CA PHE A 83 -15.10 8.45 4.17
C PHE A 83 -15.48 7.16 4.91
N PHE A 84 -14.64 6.69 5.84
CA PHE A 84 -14.90 5.43 6.53
C PHE A 84 -16.13 5.49 7.47
N VAL A 85 -16.34 6.62 8.17
CA VAL A 85 -17.55 6.80 9.00
C VAL A 85 -18.82 6.79 8.14
N GLY A 86 -18.78 7.41 6.95
CA GLY A 86 -19.87 7.36 5.99
C GLY A 86 -20.19 5.95 5.48
N HIS A 87 -19.23 5.01 5.57
CA HIS A 87 -19.38 3.60 5.22
C HIS A 87 -19.58 2.69 6.44
N GLY A 88 -19.98 3.25 7.59
CA GLY A 88 -20.38 2.47 8.78
C GLY A 88 -19.25 2.12 9.74
N HIS A 89 -18.03 2.62 9.52
CA HIS A 89 -16.95 2.46 10.49
C HIS A 89 -17.11 3.44 11.67
N LYS A 90 -16.59 3.07 12.84
CA LYS A 90 -16.54 3.95 14.02
C LYS A 90 -15.20 4.67 14.09
N SER A 91 -15.23 5.99 14.22
CA SER A 91 -14.03 6.76 14.56
C SER A 91 -13.63 6.52 16.02
N ILE A 92 -12.33 6.30 16.25
CA ILE A 92 -11.73 6.06 17.56
C ILE A 92 -10.62 7.09 17.77
N GLY A 93 -10.59 7.70 18.96
CA GLY A 93 -9.51 8.62 19.33
C GLY A 93 -8.15 7.94 19.30
N ARG A 94 -7.13 8.66 18.83
CA ARG A 94 -5.75 8.14 18.77
C ARG A 94 -5.25 7.69 20.15
N TYR A 95 -4.47 6.62 20.16
CA TYR A 95 -3.76 6.17 21.35
C TYR A 95 -2.51 7.04 21.59
N PRO A 96 -1.96 7.05 22.81
CA PRO A 96 -0.70 7.73 23.09
C PRO A 96 0.47 7.16 22.27
N VAL A 97 1.45 8.00 21.97
CA VAL A 97 2.67 7.59 21.23
C VAL A 97 3.52 6.59 22.03
N VAL A 98 3.47 6.70 23.36
CA VAL A 98 4.09 5.72 24.28
C VAL A 98 3.16 4.52 24.38
N CYS A 99 3.70 3.33 24.08
CA CYS A 99 2.96 2.10 24.22
C CYS A 99 2.76 1.78 25.70
N ARG A 100 1.56 2.06 26.21
CA ARG A 100 1.17 1.81 27.61
C ARG A 100 0.44 0.47 27.79
N TRP A 101 0.20 -0.24 26.69
CA TRP A 101 -0.69 -1.41 26.64
C TRP A 101 0.04 -2.71 26.25
N ARG A 102 1.33 -2.65 25.94
CA ARG A 102 2.19 -3.80 25.71
C ARG A 102 3.58 -3.55 26.28
N ASP A 103 4.23 -4.62 26.69
CA ASP A 103 5.55 -4.57 27.34
C ASP A 103 6.71 -4.87 26.37
N ASP A 104 6.41 -5.30 25.14
CA ASP A 104 7.40 -5.67 24.13
C ASP A 104 7.83 -4.50 23.22
N LEU A 105 7.13 -3.38 23.29
CA LEU A 105 7.40 -2.17 22.49
C LEU A 105 7.29 -0.92 23.37
N TYR A 106 8.19 0.04 23.17
CA TYR A 106 8.15 1.32 23.90
C TYR A 106 7.24 2.37 23.22
N PHE A 107 7.09 2.31 21.89
CA PHE A 107 6.34 3.27 21.09
C PHE A 107 5.46 2.54 20.05
N THR A 108 4.43 3.23 19.55
CA THR A 108 3.51 2.71 18.51
C THR A 108 4.05 2.92 17.11
#